data_AF-A0A6N3R8T1-F1
#
_entry.id   AF-A0A6N3R8T1-F1
#
_cell.length_a   1.000
_cell.length_b   1.000
_cell.length_c   1.000
_cell.angle_alpha   90.00
_cell.angle_beta   90.00
_cell.angle_gamma   90.00
#
_symmetry.space_group_name_H-M   'P 1'
#
loop_
_entity.id
_entity.type
_entity.pdbx_description
1 polymer ?
#
loop_
_entity_poly.entity_id
_entity_poly.type
_entity_poly.pdbx_seq_one_letter_code
_entity_poly.pdbx_strand_id
1 'polypeptide(L)'
;MFKDGTVVKRIYTADEQQQQAESQKVALLSEAESVIQPLERAVRLNMAMDEERTRLESWERYSVLVSRVDTANPEWPQKPE
;
A
#
# COMPACT_ATOMS: atom_id res chain seq x y z
N MET A 1 -8.50 1.45 -30.99
CA MET A 1 -9.38 1.87 -32.10
C MET A 1 -8.46 2.23 -33.26
N PHE A 2 -8.60 1.54 -34.39
CA PHE A 2 -7.66 1.58 -35.50
C PHE A 2 -8.05 2.65 -36.51
N LYS A 3 -7.13 3.56 -36.82
CA LYS A 3 -7.08 4.31 -38.08
C LYS A 3 -5.61 4.59 -38.43
N ASP A 4 -5.25 4.32 -39.69
CA ASP A 4 -4.05 4.79 -40.40
C ASP A 4 -2.67 4.35 -39.92
N GLY A 5 -2.38 3.04 -39.99
CA GLY A 5 -1.07 2.49 -40.39
C GLY A 5 0.16 2.79 -39.53
N THR A 6 0.00 3.62 -38.51
CA THR A 6 0.99 3.98 -37.52
C THR A 6 0.46 3.40 -36.24
N VAL A 7 1.14 2.41 -35.68
CA VAL A 7 0.92 2.06 -34.27
C VAL A 7 1.41 3.28 -33.50
N VAL A 8 0.56 4.29 -33.36
CA VAL A 8 0.73 5.32 -32.34
C VAL A 8 0.67 4.51 -31.06
N LYS A 9 1.85 4.29 -30.47
CA LYS A 9 2.06 3.58 -29.21
C LYS A 9 1.21 4.34 -28.22
N ARG A 10 -0.02 3.85 -28.08
CA ARG A 10 -1.12 4.61 -27.49
C ARG A 10 -0.66 4.90 -26.07
N ILE A 11 -0.82 6.14 -25.68
CA ILE A 11 -0.48 6.70 -24.37
C ILE A 11 -1.45 6.07 -23.35
N TYR A 12 -1.31 4.75 -23.19
CA TYR A 12 -1.96 3.86 -22.24
C TYR A 12 -0.97 3.56 -21.12
N THR A 13 0.34 3.62 -21.42
CA THR A 13 1.36 3.11 -20.52
C THR A 13 1.52 3.92 -19.24
N ALA A 14 1.31 5.24 -19.21
CA ALA A 14 1.52 6.03 -17.99
C ALA A 14 0.28 6.00 -17.07
N ASP A 15 -0.90 6.34 -17.60
CA ASP A 15 -2.15 6.39 -16.81
C ASP A 15 -2.62 5.02 -16.32
N GLU A 16 -2.42 3.94 -17.11
CA GLU A 16 -2.77 2.59 -16.64
C GLU A 16 -1.77 2.09 -15.57
N GLN A 17 -0.48 2.41 -15.70
CA GLN A 17 0.51 2.09 -14.66
C GLN A 17 0.23 2.86 -13.37
N GLN A 18 -0.16 4.13 -13.47
CA GLN A 18 -0.53 4.94 -12.32
C GLN A 18 -1.78 4.39 -11.62
N GLN A 19 -2.82 4.01 -12.36
CA GLN A 19 -4.02 3.37 -11.78
C GLN A 19 -3.71 2.03 -11.10
N GLN A 20 -2.80 1.23 -11.66
CA GLN A 20 -2.34 -0.01 -11.03
C GLN A 20 -1.57 0.28 -9.73
N ALA A 21 -0.67 1.26 -9.73
CA ALA A 21 0.07 1.67 -8.54
C ALA A 21 -0.85 2.24 -7.45
N GLU A 22 -1.86 3.03 -7.82
CA GLU A 22 -2.90 3.51 -6.89
C GLU A 22 -3.72 2.35 -6.30
N SER A 23 -4.14 1.40 -7.14
CA SER A 23 -4.85 0.21 -6.68
C SER A 23 -4.00 -0.63 -5.73
N GLN A 24 -2.70 -0.78 -6.03
CA GLN A 24 -1.75 -1.46 -5.17
C GLN A 24 -1.57 -0.72 -3.83
N LYS A 25 -1.48 0.62 -3.85
CA LYS A 25 -1.42 1.45 -2.63
C LYS A 25 -2.61 1.17 -1.72
N VAL A 26 -3.82 1.17 -2.28
CA VAL A 26 -5.05 0.90 -1.54
C VAL A 26 -5.05 -0.52 -0.97
N ALA A 27 -4.63 -1.51 -1.76
CA ALA A 27 -4.55 -2.90 -1.30
C ALA A 27 -3.56 -3.07 -0.14
N LEU A 28 -2.37 -2.46 -0.23
CA LEU A 28 -1.36 -2.51 0.82
C LEU A 28 -1.79 -1.79 2.09
N LEU A 29 -2.48 -0.65 1.98
CA LEU A 29 -3.06 0.05 3.13
C LEU A 29 -4.17 -0.78 3.79
N SER A 30 -5.04 -1.41 2.99
CA SER A 30 -6.09 -2.29 3.51
C SER A 30 -5.50 -3.52 4.21
N GLU A 31 -4.41 -4.08 3.70
CA GLU A 31 -3.68 -5.17 4.34
C GLU A 31 -3.09 -4.72 5.68
N ALA A 32 -2.41 -3.58 5.71
CA ALA A 32 -1.87 -3.03 6.95
C ALA A 32 -2.97 -2.79 7.99
N GLU A 33 -4.10 -2.23 7.57
CA GLU A 33 -5.25 -1.98 8.44
C GLU A 33 -5.82 -3.28 9.03
N SER A 34 -5.85 -4.37 8.25
CA SER A 34 -6.32 -5.68 8.72
C SER A 34 -5.46 -6.27 9.84
N VAL A 35 -4.18 -5.86 9.93
CA VAL A 35 -3.24 -6.25 11.00
C VAL A 35 -3.26 -5.25 12.15
N ILE A 36 -3.32 -3.95 11.85
CA ILE A 36 -3.30 -2.86 12.84
C ILE A 36 -4.54 -2.93 13.73
N GLN A 37 -5.74 -3.06 13.16
CA GLN A 37 -7.01 -3.01 13.91
C GLN A 37 -7.12 -3.99 15.10
N PRO A 38 -6.78 -5.29 14.97
CA PRO A 38 -6.79 -6.19 16.12
C PRO A 38 -5.70 -5.84 17.15
N LEU A 39 -4.51 -5.40 16.71
CA LEU A 39 -3.40 -5.05 17.62
C LEU A 39 -3.69 -3.77 18.41
N GLU A 40 -4.21 -2.72 17.76
CA GLU A 40 -4.68 -1.51 18.43
C GLU A 40 -5.75 -1.83 19.48
N ARG A 41 -6.66 -2.76 19.15
CA ARG A 41 -7.68 -3.21 20.09
C ARG A 41 -7.07 -3.93 21.28
N ALA A 42 -6.09 -4.81 21.08
CA ALA A 42 -5.37 -5.48 22.17
C ALA A 42 -4.65 -4.45 23.06
N VAL A 43 -3.99 -3.45 22.48
CA VAL A 43 -3.34 -2.36 23.22
C VAL A 43 -4.35 -1.56 24.03
N ARG A 44 -5.46 -1.14 23.41
CA ARG A 44 -6.52 -0.35 24.05
C ARG A 44 -7.21 -1.09 25.20
N LEU A 45 -7.32 -2.41 25.10
CA LEU A 45 -7.89 -3.27 26.15
C LEU A 45 -6.85 -3.67 27.21
N ASN A 46 -5.60 -3.20 27.11
CA ASN A 46 -4.48 -3.62 27.95
C ASN A 46 -4.22 -5.13 27.93
N MET A 47 -4.50 -5.77 26.79
CA MET A 47 -4.32 -7.20 26.55
C MET A 47 -3.11 -7.51 25.66
N ALA A 48 -2.50 -6.49 25.03
CA ALA A 48 -1.39 -6.69 24.12
C ALA A 48 -0.10 -7.12 24.83
N MET A 49 0.53 -8.17 24.29
CA MET A 49 1.90 -8.59 24.60
C MET A 49 2.93 -7.63 24.00
N ASP A 50 4.18 -7.68 24.48
CA ASP A 50 5.26 -6.81 23.97
C ASP A 50 5.55 -7.04 22.48
N GLU A 51 5.42 -8.28 22.02
CA GLU A 51 5.53 -8.65 20.60
C GLU A 51 4.43 -8.00 19.78
N GLU A 52 3.18 -8.01 20.27
CA GLU A 52 2.03 -7.38 19.59
C GLU A 52 2.19 -5.86 19.50
N ARG A 53 2.78 -5.22 20.52
CA ARG A 53 3.10 -3.78 20.51
C ARG A 53 4.18 -3.44 19.49
N THR A 54 5.24 -4.24 19.44
CA THR A 54 6.33 -4.07 18.46
C THR A 54 5.82 -4.28 17.04
N ARG A 55 4.94 -5.27 16.86
CA ARG A 55 4.27 -5.54 15.58
C ARG A 55 3.37 -4.38 15.18
N LEU A 56 2.55 -3.86 16.10
CA LEU A 56 1.70 -2.69 15.85
C LEU A 56 2.52 -1.51 15.34
N GLU A 57 3.58 -1.14 16.06
CA GLU A 57 4.47 -0.03 15.69
C GLU A 57 5.09 -0.22 14.29
N SER A 58 5.47 -1.46 13.95
CA SER A 58 6.05 -1.77 12.64
C SER A 58 5.03 -1.65 11.51
N TRP A 59 3.81 -2.15 11.72
CA TRP A 59 2.72 -2.06 10.75
C TRP A 59 2.17 -0.64 10.57
N GLU A 60 2.08 0.15 11.64
CA GLU A 60 1.73 1.58 11.59
C GLU A 60 2.76 2.39 10.79
N ARG A 61 4.06 2.15 11.04
CA ARG A 61 5.13 2.78 10.24
C ARG A 61 5.03 2.39 8.78
N TYR A 62 4.82 1.12 8.50
CA TYR A 62 4.66 0.61 7.14
C TYR A 62 3.46 1.26 6.43
N SER A 63 2.29 1.36 7.07
CA SER A 63 1.11 2.00 6.47
C SER A 63 1.36 3.47 6.13
N VAL A 64 2.07 4.19 7.00
CA VAL A 64 2.49 5.58 6.75
C VAL A 64 3.45 5.65 5.56
N LEU A 65 4.45 4.75 5.47
CA LEU A 65 5.37 4.71 4.34
C LEU A 65 4.62 4.43 3.03
N VAL A 66 3.73 3.43 3.00
CA VAL A 66 2.87 3.13 1.84
C VAL A 66 2.03 4.35 1.45
N SER A 67 1.44 5.05 2.42
CA SER A 67 0.61 6.24 2.17
C SER A 67 1.39 7.38 1.49
N ARG A 68 2.72 7.42 1.68
CA ARG A 68 3.63 8.44 1.13
C ARG A 68 4.24 8.05 -0.22
N VAL A 69 4.05 6.81 -0.68
CA VAL A 69 4.54 6.38 -1.99
C VAL A 69 3.92 7.24 -3.10
N ASP A 70 4.80 7.77 -3.96
CA ASP A 70 4.44 8.40 -5.23
C ASP A 70 4.04 7.31 -6.23
N THR A 71 2.78 7.29 -6.65
CA THR A 71 2.25 6.27 -7.56
C THR A 71 2.67 6.47 -9.01
N ALA A 72 3.24 7.64 -9.36
CA ALA A 72 3.83 7.87 -10.68
C ALA A 72 5.22 7.21 -10.84
N ASN A 73 5.94 6.99 -9.73
CA ASN A 73 7.21 6.27 -9.67
C ASN A 73 7.34 5.51 -8.33
N PRO A 74 6.63 4.37 -8.19
CA PRO A 74 6.45 3.76 -6.88
C PRO A 74 7.70 3.00 -6.39
N GLU A 75 8.16 3.38 -5.20
CA GLU A 75 9.13 2.62 -4.41
C GLU A 75 8.41 2.05 -3.18
N TRP A 76 7.95 0.81 -3.28
CA TRP A 76 7.17 0.18 -2.21
C TRP A 76 8.05 -0.20 -1.01
N PRO A 77 7.66 0.16 0.23
CA PRO A 77 8.39 -0.26 1.41
C PRO A 77 8.30 -1.77 1.61
N GLN A 78 9.28 -2.35 2.29
CA GLN A 78 9.24 -3.76 2.67
C GLN A 78 8.18 -3.98 3.76
N LYS A 79 7.41 -5.05 3.61
CA LYS A 79 6.43 -5.47 4.62
C LYS A 79 7.15 -5.88 5.91
N PRO A 80 6.68 -5.43 7.08
CA PRO A 80 7.15 -5.93 8.36
C PRO A 80 6.63 -7.36 8.61
N GLU A 81 7.25 -8.08 9.54
CA GLU A 81 6.81 -9.42 9.97
C GLU A 81 5.63 -9.38 10.96
#